data_AF-A0A845XUB2-F1
#
_entry.id   AF-A0A845XUB2-F1
#
_cell.length_a   1.000
_cell.length_b   1.000
_cell.length_c   1.000
_cell.angle_alpha   90.00
_cell.angle_beta   90.00
_cell.angle_gamma   90.00
#
_symmetry.space_group_name_H-M   'P 1'
#
loop_
_entity.id
_entity.type
_entity.pdbx_description
1 polymer ?
#
loop_
_entity_poly.entity_id
_entity_poly.type
_entity_poly.pdbx_seq_one_letter_code
_entity_poly.pdbx_strand_id
1 'polypeptide(L)' 'PFWGQTVASLGVGTSPILRKDLTAEKLVAAIRTATSDEAMKARARVLGEKIRSEDGVARAVEIFHRHLPNY' A
#
# COMPACT_ATOMS: atom_id res chain seq x y z
N PRO A 1 1.11 6.93 -10.37
CA PRO A 1 0.39 7.27 -9.12
C PRO A 1 1.19 6.79 -7.89
N PHE A 2 1.38 7.66 -6.90
CA PHE A 2 2.19 7.40 -5.69
C PHE A 2 1.79 6.09 -5.00
N TRP A 3 0.51 5.92 -4.67
CA TRP A 3 0.03 4.74 -3.95
C TRP A 3 0.25 3.41 -4.69
N GLY A 4 0.12 3.39 -6.02
CA GLY A 4 0.42 2.18 -6.79
C GLY A 4 1.89 1.78 -6.68
N GLN A 5 2.80 2.75 -6.70
CA GLN A 5 4.24 2.48 -6.53
C GLN A 5 4.54 2.02 -5.10
N THR A 6 3.92 2.62 -4.09
CA THR A 6 4.06 2.21 -2.68
C THR A 6 3.62 0.77 -2.46
N VAL A 7 2.46 0.38 -2.99
CA VAL A 7 1.95 -0.99 -2.87
C VAL A 7 2.90 -1.98 -3.57
N ALA A 8 3.42 -1.63 -4.76
CA ALA A 8 4.36 -2.46 -5.49
C ALA A 8 5.74 -2.56 -4.79
N SER A 9 6.27 -1.47 -4.24
CA SER A 9 7.57 -1.46 -3.55
C SER A 9 7.55 -2.25 -2.25
N LEU A 10 6.40 -2.30 -1.58
CA LEU A 10 6.14 -3.18 -0.43
C LEU A 10 5.89 -4.64 -0.85
N GLY A 11 5.85 -4.94 -2.15
CA GLY A 11 5.61 -6.27 -2.69
C GLY A 11 4.20 -6.80 -2.43
N VAL A 12 3.23 -5.92 -2.14
CA VAL A 12 1.83 -6.26 -1.84
C VAL A 12 0.88 -5.93 -2.99
N GLY A 13 1.44 -5.67 -4.18
CA GLY A 13 0.71 -5.52 -5.43
C GLY A 13 1.67 -5.54 -6.62
N THR A 14 1.10 -5.61 -7.82
CA THR A 14 1.87 -5.57 -9.06
C THR A 14 2.43 -4.18 -9.36
N SER A 15 3.49 -4.11 -10.16
CA SER A 15 3.97 -2.85 -10.72
C SER A 15 2.84 -2.06 -11.38
N PRO A 16 2.73 -0.74 -11.15
CA PRO A 16 1.69 0.08 -11.75
C PRO A 16 1.80 0.11 -13.27
N ILE A 17 0.66 -0.05 -13.94
CA ILE A 17 0.58 0.20 -15.39
C ILE A 17 0.43 1.71 -15.58
N LEU A 18 1.36 2.34 -16.31
CA LEU A 18 1.24 3.74 -16.66
C LEU A 18 0.01 3.94 -17.56
N ARG A 19 -0.71 5.05 -17.40
CA ARG A 19 -1.97 5.30 -18.13
C ARG A 19 -1.81 5.19 -19.65
N LYS A 20 -0.72 5.72 -20.19
CA LYS A 20 -0.38 5.66 -21.63
C LYS A 20 -0.11 4.24 -22.14
N ASP A 21 0.24 3.33 -21.23
CA ASP A 21 0.62 1.96 -21.53
C ASP A 21 -0.49 0.97 -21.17
N LEU A 22 -1.65 1.44 -20.71
CA LEU A 22 -2.76 0.62 -20.26
C LEU A 22 -3.49 -0.01 -21.45
N THR A 23 -3.50 -1.34 -21.47
CA THR A 23 -4.28 -2.15 -22.42
C THR A 23 -5.05 -3.24 -21.65
N ALA A 24 -6.05 -3.83 -22.28
CA ALA A 24 -6.83 -4.92 -21.68
C ALA A 24 -5.93 -6.11 -21.31
N GLU A 25 -4.97 -6.46 -22.17
CA GLU A 25 -4.06 -7.58 -21.96
C GLU A 25 -3.16 -7.36 -20.75
N LYS A 26 -2.59 -6.16 -20.62
CA LYS A 26 -1.76 -5.80 -19.47
C LYS A 26 -2.56 -5.77 -18.17
N LEU A 27 -3.80 -5.27 -18.22
CA LEU A 27 -4.68 -5.27 -17.07
C LEU A 27 -5.04 -6.69 -16.63
N VAL A 28 -5.42 -7.56 -17.58
CA VAL A 28 -5.71 -8.98 -17.31
C VAL A 28 -4.51 -9.69 -16.70
N ALA A 29 -3.31 -9.47 -17.25
CA ALA A 29 -2.08 -10.04 -16.71
C ALA A 29 -1.82 -9.58 -15.27
N ALA A 30 -1.95 -8.27 -14.99
CA ALA A 30 -1.76 -7.72 -13.65
C ALA A 30 -2.77 -8.27 -12.64
N ILE A 31 -4.06 -8.38 -13.02
CA ILE A 31 -5.10 -8.97 -12.17
C ILE A 31 -4.77 -10.44 -11.87
N ARG A 32 -4.42 -11.22 -12.89
CA ARG A 32 -4.05 -12.64 -12.71
C ARG A 32 -2.89 -12.79 -11.73
N THR A 33 -1.82 -12.02 -11.90
CA THR A 33 -0.68 -12.05 -10.98
C THR A 33 -1.08 -11.66 -9.56
N ALA A 34 -1.83 -10.56 -9.40
CA ALA A 34 -2.27 -10.09 -8.08
C ALA A 34 -3.15 -11.12 -7.34
N THR A 35 -3.89 -11.97 -8.07
CA THR A 35 -4.77 -12.98 -7.50
C THR A 35 -4.18 -14.39 -7.47
N SER A 36 -3.00 -14.64 -8.05
CA SER A 36 -2.36 -15.97 -8.06
C SER A 36 -1.01 -16.02 -7.32
N ASP A 37 -0.37 -14.87 -7.08
CA ASP A 37 0.87 -14.82 -6.29
C ASP A 37 0.57 -14.95 -4.80
N GLU A 38 0.69 -16.18 -4.28
CA GLU A 38 0.46 -16.49 -2.87
C GLU A 38 1.43 -15.77 -1.92
N ALA A 39 2.66 -15.48 -2.36
CA ALA A 39 3.63 -14.75 -1.55
C ALA A 39 3.22 -13.27 -1.42
N MET A 40 2.72 -12.67 -2.50
CA MET A 40 2.14 -11.32 -2.49
C MET A 40 0.93 -11.25 -1.55
N LYS A 41 0.01 -12.22 -1.63
CA LYS A 41 -1.14 -12.30 -0.72
C LYS A 41 -0.72 -12.43 0.74
N ALA A 42 0.26 -13.28 1.03
CA ALA A 42 0.76 -13.46 2.40
C ALA A 42 1.36 -12.15 2.96
N ARG A 43 2.17 -11.44 2.17
CA ARG A 43 2.70 -10.12 2.56
C ARG A 43 1.59 -9.10 2.76
N ALA A 44 0.59 -9.07 1.88
CA ALA A 44 -0.56 -8.17 1.99
C ALA A 44 -1.36 -8.44 3.27
N ARG A 45 -1.54 -9.72 3.64
CA ARG A 45 -2.20 -10.13 4.89
C ARG A 45 -1.46 -9.59 6.11
N VAL A 46 -0.15 -9.84 6.19
CA VAL A 46 0.70 -9.40 7.30
C VAL A 46 0.74 -7.86 7.39
N LEU A 47 0.87 -7.16 6.26
CA LEU A 47 0.84 -5.70 6.24
C LEU A 47 -0.51 -5.16 6.74
N GLY A 48 -1.62 -5.74 6.27
CA GLY A 48 -2.96 -5.35 6.72
C GLY A 48 -3.18 -5.58 8.21
N GLU A 49 -2.62 -6.66 8.78
CA GLU A 49 -2.66 -6.90 10.23
C GLU A 49 -1.94 -5.81 11.01
N LYS A 50 -0.73 -5.43 10.56
CA LYS A 50 0.03 -4.33 11.17
C LYS A 50 -0.75 -3.02 11.13
N ILE A 51 -1.27 -2.63 9.97
CA ILE A 51 -2.05 -1.40 9.80
C ILE A 51 -3.27 -1.39 10.73
N ARG A 52 -4.00 -2.51 10.86
CA ARG A 52 -5.16 -2.59 11.76
C ARG A 52 -4.79 -2.51 13.24
N SER A 53 -3.57 -2.91 13.59
CA SER A 53 -3.06 -2.81 14.96
C SER A 53 -2.52 -1.42 15.32
N GLU A 54 -2.37 -0.53 14.34
CA GLU A 54 -1.90 0.84 14.57
C GLU A 54 -3.00 1.73 15.15
N ASP A 55 -2.69 2.44 16.24
CA ASP A 55 -3.45 3.62 16.66
C ASP A 55 -2.81 4.89 16.06
N GLY A 56 -2.96 5.03 14.74
CA GLY A 56 -2.33 6.10 13.98
C GLY A 56 -2.83 7.50 14.39
N VAL A 57 -4.09 7.61 14.82
CA VAL A 57 -4.68 8.89 15.23
C VAL A 57 -4.10 9.33 16.56
N ALA A 58 -4.07 8.46 17.58
CA ALA A 58 -3.49 8.82 18.86
C ALA A 58 -2.01 9.18 18.72
N ARG A 59 -1.26 8.44 17.89
CA ARG A 59 0.14 8.74 17.60
C ARG A 59 0.31 10.10 16.92
N ALA A 60 -0.55 10.44 15.96
CA ALA A 60 -0.52 11.73 15.30
C ALA A 60 -0.82 12.89 16.27
N VAL A 61 -1.81 12.73 17.15
CA VAL A 61 -2.15 13.70 18.20
C VAL A 61 -0.98 13.92 19.16
N GLU A 62 -0.33 12.83 19.61
CA GLU A 62 0.84 12.90 20.48
C GLU A 62 2.00 13.67 19.81
N ILE A 63 2.28 13.38 18.55
CA ILE A 63 3.31 14.08 17.76
C ILE A 63 2.94 15.56 17.62
N PHE A 64 1.70 15.87 17.31
CA PHE A 64 1.23 17.24 17.17
C PHE A 64 1.43 18.05 18.46
N HIS A 65 1.02 17.52 19.62
CA HIS A 65 1.23 18.20 20.90
C HIS A 65 2.71 18.36 21.26
N ARG A 66 3.57 17.40 20.89
CA ARG A 66 5.02 17.49 21.11
C ARG A 66 5.67 18.62 20.32
N HIS A 67 5.12 18.97 19.17
CA HIS A 67 5.70 19.95 18.25
C HIS A 67 5.01 21.31 18.26
N LEU A 68 3.93 21.48 19.05
CA LEU A 68 3.39 22.79 19.34
C LEU A 68 4.28 23.48 20.40
N PRO A 69 4.78 24.70 20.13
CA PRO A 69 5.40 25.49 21.18
C PRO A 69 4.36 25.79 22.26
N ASN A 70 4.77 25.62 23.53
CA ASN A 70 3.96 26.03 24.67
C ASN A 70 3.69 27.54 24.54
N TYR A 71 2.41 27.92 24.39
CA TYR A 71 1.94 29.28 24.61
C TYR A 71 1.48 29.44 26.05
#